data_AF-A0A416W0R7-F1
#
_entry.id   AF-A0A416W0R7-F1
#
_cell.length_a   1.000
_cell.length_b   1.000
_cell.length_c   1.000
_cell.angle_alpha   90.00
_cell.angle_beta   90.00
_cell.angle_gamma   90.00
#
_symmetry.space_group_name_H-M   'P 1'
#
loop_
_entity.id
_entity.type
_entity.pdbx_description
1 polymer ?
#
loop_
_entity_poly.entity_id
_entity_poly.type
_entity_poly.pdbx_seq_one_letter_code
_entity_poly.pdbx_strand_id
1 'polypeptide(L)'
;MKINILVLLFLIFSFIACFDDKGNYDYHEVAELTIENIPELIEVLGSSDHIIVQPKVTSSLEGEITNDNPNFEFTYKLEKKSGGILADEKWVNLNPSKSLDLDTLASFPADTYIVWFTVKDIRSGVETSTTFDVKVTSPTYEGWMILCNEGNQERVRMDMISVISAERVIPAYDLLTPLGLPDLKKANEIGFSTSLFASPNDQIYVMSEEGAYLIDRETFKTDESWNIYLVSFIIPPTEGNIVKYTSLNSGSSYGPLASFCVSNTGNAYAQILGMAGAAFEYPINTSVRGGTPEYKVAPYIGISMARPGNGQTALFYDTDNQRFVGWKYGNNVDARQTLTPLPDPENKLFSFQTGMDLIYMESTRYSNGLVYSILQNANGKRVIYGINMSGNGFAQESKYENPDAPDFDKATVFAFHSQYPYLFYAVGNKVYLHNLGTNKTYLMNNITLGDQEVVTLLKFNLYQQNSLSDLNNQSDEFMARQYELMVGSYDSSIDGVNGGKLGFYPVDGTNNSVSKRIEYSGFAKIKDVVYRERR
;
A
#
# COMPACT_ATOMS: atom_id res chain seq x y z
N MET A 1 -34.37 -32.62 -86.58
CA MET A 1 -33.46 -32.72 -85.41
C MET A 1 -32.15 -32.02 -85.77
N LYS A 2 -32.02 -30.73 -85.44
CA LYS A 2 -30.80 -29.96 -85.75
C LYS A 2 -29.98 -29.92 -84.45
N ILE A 3 -29.00 -30.82 -84.34
CA ILE A 3 -27.99 -30.75 -83.29
C ILE A 3 -27.18 -29.48 -83.57
N ASN A 4 -27.28 -28.53 -82.63
CA ASN A 4 -26.66 -27.22 -82.75
C ASN A 4 -25.14 -27.38 -82.74
N ILE A 5 -24.50 -26.98 -83.84
CA ILE A 5 -23.03 -26.94 -84.01
C ILE A 5 -22.35 -26.16 -82.88
N LEU A 6 -23.06 -25.22 -82.24
CA LEU A 6 -22.61 -24.51 -81.04
C LEU A 6 -22.39 -25.39 -79.80
N VAL A 7 -23.18 -26.46 -79.62
CA VAL A 7 -23.03 -27.36 -78.47
C VAL A 7 -21.81 -28.28 -78.65
N LEU A 8 -21.50 -28.66 -79.89
CA LEU A 8 -20.31 -29.47 -80.20
C LEU A 8 -19.02 -28.64 -80.08
N LEU A 9 -19.07 -27.35 -80.43
CA LEU A 9 -17.94 -26.41 -80.26
C LEU A 9 -17.69 -26.07 -78.78
N PHE A 10 -18.74 -25.95 -77.95
CA PHE A 10 -18.57 -25.71 -76.52
C PHE A 10 -17.98 -26.92 -75.79
N LEU A 11 -18.28 -28.14 -76.23
CA LEU A 11 -17.74 -29.36 -75.58
C LEU A 11 -16.24 -29.57 -75.83
N ILE A 12 -15.69 -29.04 -76.93
CA ILE A 12 -14.26 -29.17 -77.28
C ILE A 12 -13.39 -28.19 -76.46
N PHE A 13 -13.92 -27.03 -76.06
CA PHE A 13 -13.18 -26.07 -75.22
C PHE A 13 -13.18 -26.44 -73.73
N SER A 14 -14.10 -27.28 -73.26
CA SER A 14 -14.17 -27.71 -71.85
C SER A 14 -13.06 -28.70 -71.45
N PHE A 15 -12.33 -29.30 -72.40
CA PHE A 15 -11.25 -30.26 -72.12
C PHE A 15 -9.84 -29.65 -72.10
N ILE A 16 -9.70 -28.33 -72.25
CA ILE A 16 -8.39 -27.63 -72.25
C ILE A 16 -8.26 -26.64 -71.06
N ALA A 17 -9.23 -26.60 -70.14
CA ALA A 17 -9.27 -25.64 -69.04
C ALA A 17 -8.55 -26.10 -67.74
N CYS A 18 -7.78 -27.18 -67.76
CA CYS A 18 -6.77 -27.47 -66.73
C CYS A 18 -5.39 -27.46 -67.37
N PHE A 19 -4.91 -26.27 -67.74
CA PHE A 19 -3.49 -26.04 -67.66
C PHE A 19 -3.17 -25.86 -66.18
N ASP A 20 -2.40 -26.78 -65.60
CA ASP A 20 -1.62 -26.45 -64.41
C ASP A 20 -0.81 -25.20 -64.77
N ASP A 21 -1.05 -24.12 -64.03
CA ASP A 21 -0.19 -22.94 -64.09
C ASP A 21 1.22 -23.39 -63.73
N LYS A 22 2.04 -23.66 -64.75
CA LYS A 22 3.49 -23.70 -64.61
C LYS A 22 3.97 -22.27 -64.47
N GLY A 23 3.51 -21.60 -63.41
CA GLY A 23 4.09 -20.37 -62.95
C GLY A 23 5.55 -20.68 -62.71
N ASN A 24 6.42 -20.02 -63.47
CA ASN A 24 7.85 -20.05 -63.25
C ASN A 24 8.10 -19.23 -61.98
N TYR A 25 7.81 -19.84 -60.83
CA TYR A 25 8.05 -19.23 -59.53
C TYR A 25 9.53 -19.41 -59.21
N ASP A 26 10.29 -18.32 -59.30
CA ASP A 26 11.63 -18.28 -58.73
C ASP A 26 11.50 -18.23 -57.21
N TYR A 27 11.63 -19.40 -56.57
CA TYR A 27 11.70 -19.51 -55.13
C TYR A 27 13.08 -19.05 -54.68
N HIS A 28 13.12 -17.96 -53.94
CA HIS A 28 14.31 -17.52 -53.22
C HIS A 28 14.28 -18.10 -51.81
N GLU A 29 15.42 -18.63 -51.37
CA GLU A 29 15.59 -19.11 -50.01
C GLU A 29 15.41 -17.94 -49.03
N VAL A 30 14.51 -18.09 -48.06
CA VAL A 30 14.23 -17.08 -47.03
C VAL A 30 15.05 -17.42 -45.80
N ALA A 31 15.78 -16.44 -45.27
CA ALA A 31 16.55 -16.63 -44.04
C ALA A 31 15.63 -16.99 -42.87
N GLU A 32 15.93 -18.10 -42.19
CA GLU A 32 15.39 -18.38 -40.86
C GLU A 32 16.23 -17.62 -39.83
N LEU A 33 15.58 -16.85 -38.96
CA LEU A 33 16.23 -16.03 -37.96
C LEU A 33 16.02 -16.61 -36.56
N THR A 34 17.12 -16.81 -35.84
CA THR A 34 17.12 -17.18 -34.43
C THR A 34 17.53 -15.98 -33.60
N ILE A 35 16.70 -15.63 -32.62
CA ILE A 35 16.96 -14.55 -31.66
C ILE A 35 17.29 -15.16 -30.30
N GLU A 36 18.45 -14.83 -29.74
CA GLU A 36 18.93 -15.26 -28.43
C GLU A 36 19.31 -14.05 -27.57
N ASN A 37 19.61 -14.27 -26.29
CA ASN A 37 20.02 -13.23 -25.33
C ASN A 37 19.03 -12.09 -25.10
N ILE A 38 17.73 -12.37 -25.29
CA ILE A 38 16.67 -11.46 -24.87
C ILE A 38 16.34 -11.75 -23.41
N PRO A 39 16.45 -10.76 -22.50
CA PRO A 39 16.08 -10.94 -21.11
C PRO A 39 14.58 -11.21 -20.98
N GLU A 40 14.14 -11.87 -19.91
CA GLU A 40 12.69 -12.04 -19.66
C GLU A 40 12.07 -10.75 -19.08
N LEU A 41 12.78 -10.10 -18.16
CA LEU A 41 12.35 -8.90 -17.44
C LEU A 41 13.54 -7.95 -17.19
N ILE A 42 13.31 -6.66 -17.39
CA ILE A 42 14.20 -5.58 -16.95
C ILE A 42 13.46 -4.69 -15.94
N GLU A 43 14.01 -4.52 -14.75
CA GLU A 43 13.46 -3.62 -13.72
C GLU A 43 14.36 -2.37 -13.58
N VAL A 44 13.79 -1.18 -13.76
CA VAL A 44 14.53 0.10 -13.84
C VAL A 44 13.86 1.19 -13.01
N LEU A 45 14.67 2.09 -12.46
CA LEU A 45 14.21 3.36 -11.89
C LEU A 45 13.98 4.38 -13.02
N GLY A 46 12.74 4.84 -13.15
CA GLY A 46 12.35 5.80 -14.18
C GLY A 46 13.16 7.09 -14.12
N SER A 47 13.49 7.63 -15.30
CA SER A 47 14.30 8.84 -15.50
C SER A 47 15.71 8.81 -14.89
N SER A 48 16.17 7.66 -14.40
CA SER A 48 17.51 7.47 -13.82
C SER A 48 18.28 6.35 -14.52
N ASP A 49 17.63 5.19 -14.71
CA ASP A 49 18.27 4.00 -15.26
C ASP A 49 18.00 3.87 -16.77
N HIS A 50 18.89 3.15 -17.45
CA HIS A 50 18.75 2.81 -18.86
C HIS A 50 18.19 1.39 -19.05
N ILE A 51 17.39 1.19 -20.08
CA ILE A 51 16.99 -0.12 -20.61
C ILE A 51 18.09 -0.56 -21.58
N ILE A 52 18.86 -1.59 -21.19
CA ILE A 52 19.98 -2.10 -21.96
C ILE A 52 19.67 -3.52 -22.43
N VAL A 53 19.75 -3.77 -23.74
CA VAL A 53 19.53 -5.10 -24.35
C VAL A 53 20.58 -5.35 -25.42
N GLN A 54 21.19 -6.54 -25.39
CA GLN A 54 22.21 -6.97 -26.35
C GLN A 54 21.82 -8.34 -26.95
N PRO A 55 20.88 -8.36 -27.90
CA PRO A 55 20.42 -9.62 -28.51
C PRO A 55 21.52 -10.22 -29.38
N LYS A 56 21.48 -11.54 -29.51
CA LYS A 56 22.23 -12.25 -30.55
C LYS A 56 21.26 -12.73 -31.62
N VAL A 57 21.49 -12.31 -32.87
CA VAL A 57 20.64 -12.69 -34.01
C VAL A 57 21.47 -13.54 -34.97
N THR A 58 20.98 -14.72 -35.32
CA THR A 58 21.64 -15.62 -36.28
C THR A 58 20.71 -15.90 -37.46
N SER A 59 21.20 -15.68 -38.67
CA SER A 59 20.56 -16.06 -39.92
C SER A 59 21.06 -17.42 -40.41
N SER A 60 20.16 -18.26 -40.90
CA SER A 60 20.52 -19.52 -41.57
C SER A 60 21.38 -19.32 -42.83
N LEU A 61 21.33 -18.14 -43.45
CA LEU A 61 22.04 -17.81 -44.69
C LEU A 61 23.33 -17.00 -44.47
N GLU A 62 23.37 -16.15 -43.44
CA GLU A 62 24.45 -15.19 -43.22
C GLU A 62 25.23 -15.41 -41.91
N GLY A 63 24.79 -16.35 -41.07
CA GLY A 63 25.37 -16.55 -39.75
C GLY A 63 24.98 -15.44 -38.78
N GLU A 64 25.87 -15.11 -37.84
CA GLU A 64 25.61 -14.09 -36.82
C GLU A 64 25.50 -12.69 -37.46
N ILE A 65 24.40 -12.00 -37.15
CA ILE A 65 24.10 -10.67 -37.68
C ILE A 65 24.60 -9.63 -36.70
N THR A 66 25.41 -8.72 -37.21
CA THR A 66 25.93 -7.56 -36.47
C THR A 66 25.11 -6.31 -36.75
N ASN A 67 25.25 -5.31 -35.88
CA ASN A 67 24.50 -4.05 -35.94
C ASN A 67 24.71 -3.25 -37.26
N ASP A 68 25.81 -3.48 -37.97
CA ASP A 68 26.18 -2.82 -39.22
C ASP A 68 25.72 -3.57 -40.49
N ASN A 69 25.05 -4.72 -40.35
CA ASN A 69 24.58 -5.48 -41.50
C ASN A 69 23.43 -4.73 -42.22
N PRO A 70 23.59 -4.34 -43.50
CA PRO A 70 22.62 -3.51 -44.21
C PRO A 70 21.35 -4.28 -44.63
N ASN A 71 21.34 -5.61 -44.54
CA ASN A 71 20.21 -6.45 -44.95
C ASN A 71 19.13 -6.58 -43.86
N PHE A 72 19.41 -6.13 -42.65
CA PHE A 72 18.51 -6.30 -41.50
C PHE A 72 18.21 -4.96 -40.83
N GLU A 73 16.95 -4.83 -40.40
CA GLU A 73 16.47 -3.71 -39.62
C GLU A 73 15.95 -4.20 -38.27
N PHE A 74 16.29 -3.49 -37.19
CA PHE A 74 15.92 -3.86 -35.83
C PHE A 74 14.97 -2.81 -35.25
N THR A 75 13.90 -3.24 -34.59
CA THR A 75 12.98 -2.33 -33.90
C THR A 75 12.63 -2.84 -32.51
N TYR A 76 12.58 -1.92 -31.55
CA TYR A 76 12.09 -2.11 -30.20
C TYR A 76 10.86 -1.22 -29.98
N LYS A 77 9.68 -1.85 -29.85
CA LYS A 77 8.43 -1.13 -29.60
C LYS A 77 7.89 -1.45 -28.22
N LEU A 78 7.75 -0.43 -27.39
CA LEU A 78 7.24 -0.54 -26.02
C LEU A 78 5.75 -0.17 -25.96
N GLU A 79 4.95 -0.99 -25.28
CA GLU A 79 3.55 -0.69 -24.96
C GLU A 79 3.22 -1.09 -23.50
N LYS A 80 2.16 -0.49 -22.93
CA LYS A 80 1.69 -0.89 -21.60
C LYS A 80 1.17 -2.32 -21.63
N LYS A 81 1.65 -3.16 -20.70
CA LYS A 81 1.22 -4.57 -20.62
C LYS A 81 -0.26 -4.72 -20.27
N SER A 82 -0.80 -3.77 -19.51
CA SER A 82 -2.23 -3.65 -19.19
C SER A 82 -3.08 -3.05 -20.33
N GLY A 83 -2.45 -2.60 -21.42
CA GLY A 83 -3.08 -1.82 -22.48
C GLY A 83 -3.24 -0.34 -22.14
N GLY A 84 -3.44 0.51 -23.15
CA GLY A 84 -3.63 1.96 -22.98
C GLY A 84 -2.82 2.80 -23.97
N ILE A 85 -2.77 4.11 -23.71
CA ILE A 85 -2.01 5.09 -24.49
C ILE A 85 -0.81 5.55 -23.65
N LEU A 86 0.35 5.69 -24.30
CA LEU A 86 1.63 6.19 -23.81
C LEU A 86 1.98 7.44 -24.60
N ALA A 87 2.00 8.61 -23.95
CA ALA A 87 2.40 9.87 -24.60
C ALA A 87 1.71 10.10 -25.97
N ASP A 88 0.37 10.02 -25.99
CA ASP A 88 -0.50 10.16 -27.16
C ASP A 88 -0.40 9.06 -28.23
N GLU A 89 0.49 8.07 -28.08
CA GLU A 89 0.63 6.92 -28.99
C GLU A 89 0.34 5.58 -28.28
N LYS A 90 -0.02 4.55 -29.04
CA LYS A 90 -0.24 3.20 -28.47
C LYS A 90 1.08 2.48 -28.13
N TRP A 91 2.13 2.78 -28.89
CA TRP A 91 3.46 2.19 -28.73
C TRP A 91 4.52 3.29 -28.85
N VAL A 92 5.65 3.12 -28.15
CA VAL A 92 6.81 4.01 -28.23
C VAL A 92 7.96 3.28 -28.91
N ASN A 93 8.61 3.93 -29.90
CA ASN A 93 9.84 3.41 -30.49
C ASN A 93 11.05 3.70 -29.58
N LEU A 94 11.65 2.66 -29.02
CA LEU A 94 12.80 2.77 -28.11
C LEU A 94 14.14 2.92 -28.83
N ASN A 95 14.23 2.53 -30.11
CA ASN A 95 15.45 2.61 -30.91
C ASN A 95 15.22 3.35 -32.25
N PRO A 96 15.06 4.68 -32.25
CA PRO A 96 14.94 5.45 -33.50
C PRO A 96 16.10 5.24 -34.49
N SER A 97 17.29 4.84 -33.99
CA SER A 97 18.48 4.47 -34.77
C SER A 97 18.36 3.16 -35.54
N LYS A 98 17.37 2.32 -35.23
CA LYS A 98 17.18 0.97 -35.78
C LYS A 98 18.37 0.02 -35.50
N SER A 99 19.09 0.24 -34.41
CA SER A 99 20.21 -0.60 -33.99
C SER A 99 19.76 -1.92 -33.37
N LEU A 100 20.60 -2.96 -33.53
CA LEU A 100 20.47 -4.27 -32.88
C LEU A 100 20.53 -4.13 -31.36
N ASP A 101 21.56 -3.48 -30.84
CA ASP A 101 21.68 -3.20 -29.41
C ASP A 101 20.78 -2.03 -29.01
N LEU A 102 20.16 -2.16 -27.83
CA LEU A 102 19.37 -1.11 -27.20
C LEU A 102 20.13 -0.57 -25.99
N ASP A 103 20.25 0.75 -25.94
CA ASP A 103 20.63 1.50 -24.74
C ASP A 103 19.82 2.80 -24.76
N THR A 104 18.78 2.85 -23.93
CA THR A 104 17.86 3.99 -23.89
C THR A 104 17.47 4.33 -22.46
N LEU A 105 17.38 5.62 -22.13
CA LEU A 105 16.95 6.07 -20.81
C LEU A 105 15.48 5.67 -20.58
N ALA A 106 15.17 5.10 -19.42
CA ALA A 106 13.80 4.74 -19.03
C ALA A 106 12.97 5.97 -18.62
N SER A 107 12.69 6.88 -19.54
CA SER A 107 11.98 8.15 -19.26
C SER A 107 10.44 8.02 -19.30
N PHE A 108 9.89 6.90 -18.84
CA PHE A 108 8.46 6.60 -18.86
C PHE A 108 7.86 6.62 -17.45
N PRO A 109 6.53 6.80 -17.30
CA PRO A 109 5.87 6.64 -15.99
C PRO A 109 6.09 5.25 -15.40
N ALA A 110 6.01 5.13 -14.07
CA ALA A 110 6.12 3.84 -13.40
C ALA A 110 4.94 2.92 -13.77
N ASP A 111 5.23 1.77 -14.39
CA ASP A 111 4.26 0.77 -14.85
C ASP A 111 5.01 -0.49 -15.34
N THR A 112 4.26 -1.54 -15.69
CA THR A 112 4.80 -2.70 -16.41
C THR A 112 4.48 -2.60 -17.90
N TYR A 113 5.53 -2.72 -18.71
CA TYR A 113 5.50 -2.62 -20.16
C TYR A 113 5.94 -3.93 -20.80
N ILE A 114 5.47 -4.17 -22.02
CA ILE A 114 5.99 -5.22 -22.90
C ILE A 114 6.74 -4.55 -24.05
N VAL A 115 7.93 -5.06 -24.37
CA VAL A 115 8.76 -4.59 -25.47
C VAL A 115 8.82 -5.67 -26.53
N TRP A 116 8.44 -5.31 -27.75
CA TRP A 116 8.56 -6.14 -28.94
C TRP A 116 9.90 -5.84 -29.61
N PHE A 117 10.81 -6.83 -29.60
CA PHE A 117 12.02 -6.80 -30.41
C PHE A 117 11.75 -7.53 -31.74
N THR A 118 11.82 -6.80 -32.83
CA THR A 118 11.56 -7.30 -34.19
C THR A 118 12.81 -7.14 -35.05
N VAL A 119 13.19 -8.23 -35.72
CA VAL A 119 14.21 -8.25 -36.78
C VAL A 119 13.50 -8.41 -38.12
N LYS A 120 13.79 -7.52 -39.06
CA LYS A 120 13.27 -7.55 -40.42
C LYS A 120 14.38 -7.77 -41.43
N ASP A 121 14.28 -8.82 -42.25
CA ASP A 121 15.09 -8.91 -43.47
C ASP A 121 14.50 -7.98 -44.52
N ILE A 122 15.21 -6.92 -44.90
CA ILE A 122 14.68 -5.89 -45.80
C ILE A 122 14.50 -6.39 -47.24
N ARG A 123 15.15 -7.50 -47.60
CA ARG A 123 15.12 -8.05 -48.97
C ARG A 123 13.87 -8.88 -49.19
N SER A 124 13.52 -9.71 -48.19
CA SER A 124 12.35 -10.59 -48.24
C SER A 124 11.11 -9.97 -47.60
N GLY A 125 11.31 -8.98 -46.71
CA GLY A 125 10.25 -8.37 -45.90
C GLY A 125 9.80 -9.22 -44.71
N VAL A 126 10.43 -10.37 -44.47
CA VAL A 126 10.08 -11.28 -43.38
C VAL A 126 10.53 -10.70 -42.04
N GLU A 127 9.63 -10.75 -41.05
CA GLU A 127 9.84 -10.25 -39.70
C GLU A 127 9.83 -11.43 -38.71
N THR A 128 10.84 -11.48 -37.85
CA THR A 128 10.90 -12.40 -36.69
C THR A 128 10.90 -11.56 -35.43
N SER A 129 10.04 -11.88 -34.47
CA SER A 129 9.90 -11.08 -33.25
C SER A 129 9.91 -11.96 -32.00
N THR A 130 10.38 -11.36 -30.91
CA THR A 130 10.23 -11.87 -29.55
C THR A 130 9.95 -10.72 -28.60
N THR A 131 9.56 -11.03 -27.36
CA THR A 131 9.14 -10.03 -26.38
C THR A 131 9.88 -10.18 -25.06
N PHE A 132 10.01 -9.08 -24.35
CA PHE A 132 10.44 -9.06 -22.95
C PHE A 132 9.66 -7.99 -22.17
N ASP A 133 9.62 -8.15 -20.85
CA ASP A 133 8.97 -7.17 -19.98
C ASP A 133 9.96 -6.09 -19.52
N VAL A 134 9.47 -4.86 -19.39
CA VAL A 134 10.16 -3.77 -18.70
C VAL A 134 9.27 -3.23 -17.61
N LYS A 135 9.73 -3.27 -16.35
CA LYS A 135 9.04 -2.67 -15.23
C LYS A 135 9.77 -1.38 -14.83
N VAL A 136 9.15 -0.25 -15.13
CA VAL A 136 9.64 1.06 -14.70
C VAL A 136 9.04 1.37 -13.34
N THR A 137 9.88 1.77 -12.39
CA THR A 137 9.45 2.15 -11.04
C THR A 137 9.80 3.62 -10.77
N SER A 138 9.21 4.20 -9.72
CA SER A 138 9.66 5.46 -9.13
C SER A 138 10.04 5.21 -7.67
N PRO A 139 10.84 6.08 -7.02
CA PRO A 139 11.12 5.94 -5.59
C PRO A 139 9.84 5.95 -4.74
N THR A 140 8.75 6.53 -5.26
CA THR A 140 7.47 6.60 -4.57
C THR A 140 6.56 5.42 -4.86
N TYR A 141 6.82 4.58 -5.88
CA TYR A 141 5.87 3.61 -6.46
C TYR A 141 5.38 2.53 -5.49
N GLU A 142 6.30 1.81 -4.86
CA GLU A 142 6.02 0.71 -3.93
C GLU A 142 7.08 0.70 -2.83
N GLY A 143 6.66 0.42 -1.59
CA GLY A 143 7.58 0.33 -0.47
C GLY A 143 7.01 0.84 0.85
N TRP A 144 7.88 0.97 1.85
CA TRP A 144 7.49 1.47 3.17
C TRP A 144 7.53 2.99 3.19
N MET A 145 6.37 3.63 3.30
CA MET A 145 6.26 5.06 3.58
C MET A 145 6.55 5.29 5.07
N ILE A 146 7.41 6.25 5.38
CA ILE A 146 7.91 6.50 6.73
C ILE A 146 7.71 7.97 7.05
N LEU A 147 6.78 8.25 7.97
CA LEU A 147 6.50 9.59 8.43
C LEU A 147 7.35 9.90 9.65
N CYS A 148 8.02 11.06 9.63
CA CYS A 148 9.01 11.46 10.62
C CYS A 148 8.76 12.86 11.17
N ASN A 149 9.23 13.10 12.39
CA ASN A 149 9.50 14.42 12.96
C ASN A 149 10.97 14.76 12.75
N GLU A 150 11.26 15.74 11.90
CA GLU A 150 12.62 16.20 11.60
C GLU A 150 13.06 17.32 12.54
N GLY A 151 14.17 17.08 13.24
CA GLY A 151 14.83 18.06 14.10
C GLY A 151 13.98 18.55 15.26
N ASN A 152 14.47 19.59 15.94
CA ASN A 152 13.84 20.15 17.14
C ASN A 152 12.52 20.88 16.86
N GLN A 153 12.27 21.26 15.61
CA GLN A 153 11.00 21.88 15.19
C GLN A 153 9.93 20.82 14.89
N GLU A 154 10.28 19.54 14.93
CA GLU A 154 9.40 18.41 14.59
C GLU A 154 8.74 18.58 13.23
N ARG A 155 9.49 19.07 12.23
CA ARG A 155 8.97 19.26 10.87
C ARG A 155 8.52 17.91 10.31
N VAL A 156 7.37 17.90 9.67
CA VAL A 156 6.85 16.71 8.98
C VAL A 156 7.74 16.41 7.78
N ARG A 157 8.34 15.22 7.79
CA ARG A 157 9.16 14.70 6.70
C ARG A 157 8.67 13.29 6.36
N MET A 158 8.57 12.99 5.06
CA MET A 158 8.26 11.64 4.59
C MET A 158 9.48 11.06 3.90
N ASP A 159 9.95 9.94 4.44
CA ASP A 159 10.96 9.09 3.83
C ASP A 159 10.27 7.84 3.24
N MET A 160 11.00 7.06 2.45
CA MET A 160 10.49 5.80 1.90
C MET A 160 11.60 4.77 1.79
N ILE A 161 11.30 3.51 2.10
CA ILE A 161 12.13 2.38 1.66
C ILE A 161 11.50 1.86 0.38
N SER A 162 12.03 2.30 -0.76
CA SER A 162 11.50 2.08 -2.11
C SER A 162 11.91 0.70 -2.64
N VAL A 163 10.94 -0.06 -3.11
CA VAL A 163 11.16 -1.35 -3.80
C VAL A 163 11.25 -1.07 -5.30
N ILE A 164 12.47 -1.13 -5.84
CA ILE A 164 12.75 -0.95 -7.29
C ILE A 164 12.63 -2.30 -8.00
N SER A 165 13.21 -3.34 -7.42
CA SER A 165 13.14 -4.73 -7.86
C SER A 165 13.16 -5.67 -6.66
N ALA A 166 13.05 -6.99 -6.90
CA ALA A 166 13.21 -7.99 -5.85
C ALA A 166 14.57 -7.88 -5.12
N GLU A 167 15.61 -7.42 -5.83
CA GLU A 167 16.99 -7.35 -5.33
C GLU A 167 17.44 -5.92 -4.98
N ARG A 168 16.70 -4.90 -5.46
CA ARG A 168 17.04 -3.48 -5.26
C ARG A 168 15.98 -2.78 -4.44
N VAL A 169 16.28 -2.65 -3.16
CA VAL A 169 15.50 -1.86 -2.20
C VAL A 169 16.38 -0.71 -1.70
N ILE A 170 15.92 0.53 -1.87
CA ILE A 170 16.71 1.72 -1.54
C ILE A 170 15.93 2.68 -0.64
N PRO A 171 16.54 3.29 0.38
CA PRO A 171 15.92 4.37 1.11
C PRO A 171 15.98 5.67 0.28
N ALA A 172 14.87 6.38 0.23
CA ALA A 172 14.71 7.72 -0.32
C ALA A 172 14.19 8.66 0.77
N TYR A 173 14.71 9.88 0.81
CA TYR A 173 14.53 10.77 1.96
C TYR A 173 13.88 12.09 1.56
N ASP A 174 13.10 12.66 2.47
CA ASP A 174 12.44 13.96 2.37
C ASP A 174 11.70 14.18 1.05
N LEU A 175 10.83 13.22 0.73
CA LEU A 175 10.16 13.14 -0.57
C LEU A 175 9.15 14.26 -0.79
N LEU A 176 8.44 14.69 0.24
CA LEU A 176 7.24 15.52 0.07
C LEU A 176 7.52 17.03 0.02
N THR A 177 8.63 17.49 0.60
CA THR A 177 9.04 18.91 0.56
C THR A 177 9.13 19.44 -0.88
N PRO A 178 9.85 18.80 -1.82
CA PRO A 178 9.88 19.26 -3.22
C PRO A 178 8.57 19.01 -3.98
N LEU A 179 7.63 18.26 -3.39
CA LEU A 179 6.36 17.87 -4.01
C LEU A 179 5.16 18.70 -3.52
N GLY A 180 5.42 19.78 -2.78
CA GLY A 180 4.43 20.81 -2.45
C GLY A 180 3.72 20.63 -1.12
N LEU A 181 4.14 19.68 -0.28
CA LEU A 181 3.63 19.60 1.10
C LEU A 181 3.98 20.90 1.86
N PRO A 182 3.00 21.58 2.48
CA PRO A 182 3.28 22.73 3.32
C PRO A 182 4.24 22.40 4.47
N ASP A 183 4.90 23.43 5.02
CA ASP A 183 5.75 23.27 6.20
C ASP A 183 4.88 23.01 7.44
N LEU A 184 4.70 21.74 7.76
CA LEU A 184 3.88 21.25 8.86
C LEU A 184 4.76 20.73 9.99
N LYS A 185 4.25 20.75 11.22
CA LYS A 185 4.93 20.21 12.40
C LYS A 185 4.14 19.13 13.11
N LYS A 186 4.88 18.27 13.81
CA LYS A 186 4.39 17.18 14.65
C LYS A 186 3.54 16.22 13.85
N ALA A 187 4.21 15.34 13.11
CA ALA A 187 3.59 14.23 12.43
C ALA A 187 2.69 13.40 13.36
N ASN A 188 1.61 12.86 12.79
CA ASN A 188 0.69 11.96 13.48
C ASN A 188 0.64 10.59 12.82
N GLU A 189 0.11 10.50 11.59
CA GLU A 189 -0.22 9.24 10.95
C GLU A 189 -0.15 9.34 9.41
N ILE A 190 0.13 8.20 8.77
CA ILE A 190 -0.12 7.98 7.35
C ILE A 190 -1.46 7.24 7.21
N GLY A 191 -2.47 7.92 6.66
CA GLY A 191 -3.75 7.28 6.32
C GLY A 191 -3.65 6.61 4.97
N PHE A 192 -3.84 5.29 4.87
CA PHE A 192 -3.86 4.59 3.59
C PHE A 192 -5.19 3.85 3.40
N SER A 193 -5.98 4.27 2.42
CA SER A 193 -7.28 3.71 2.10
C SER A 193 -7.25 3.13 0.70
N THR A 194 -7.47 1.82 0.58
CA THR A 194 -7.47 1.13 -0.72
C THR A 194 -8.87 1.00 -1.31
N SER A 195 -9.03 1.27 -2.60
CA SER A 195 -10.31 1.22 -3.30
C SER A 195 -10.11 0.82 -4.76
N LEU A 196 -10.86 -0.18 -5.23
CA LEU A 196 -10.93 -0.57 -6.65
C LEU A 196 -11.84 0.37 -7.46
N PHE A 197 -12.56 1.30 -6.83
CA PHE A 197 -13.33 2.29 -7.56
C PHE A 197 -12.40 3.26 -8.30
N ALA A 198 -12.85 3.71 -9.47
CA ALA A 198 -12.11 4.72 -10.23
C ALA A 198 -12.01 6.06 -9.47
N SER A 199 -13.03 6.38 -8.65
CA SER A 199 -13.08 7.60 -7.84
C SER A 199 -13.94 7.43 -6.58
N PRO A 200 -13.40 7.64 -5.36
CA PRO A 200 -11.97 7.73 -5.09
C PRO A 200 -11.30 6.36 -5.31
N ASN A 201 -10.14 6.40 -5.98
CA ASN A 201 -9.20 5.27 -6.03
C ASN A 201 -8.43 5.22 -4.69
N ASP A 202 -7.31 4.51 -4.61
CA ASP A 202 -6.43 4.50 -3.45
C ASP A 202 -6.08 5.93 -3.02
N GLN A 203 -6.23 6.20 -1.72
CA GLN A 203 -5.96 7.50 -1.11
C GLN A 203 -4.87 7.37 -0.06
N ILE A 204 -3.93 8.30 -0.09
CA ILE A 204 -2.84 8.41 0.90
C ILE A 204 -2.93 9.79 1.53
N TYR A 205 -3.10 9.83 2.85
CA TYR A 205 -3.16 11.04 3.65
C TYR A 205 -1.92 11.15 4.53
N VAL A 206 -1.36 12.35 4.61
CA VAL A 206 -0.29 12.69 5.55
C VAL A 206 -0.88 13.63 6.60
N MET A 207 -0.84 13.22 7.86
CA MET A 207 -1.48 13.93 8.98
C MET A 207 -0.47 14.45 9.99
N SER A 208 -0.76 15.62 10.55
CA SER A 208 0.03 16.30 11.58
C SER A 208 -0.87 17.14 12.48
N GLU A 209 -0.32 17.69 13.57
CA GLU A 209 -1.06 18.61 14.44
C GLU A 209 -1.45 19.92 13.74
N GLU A 210 -0.77 20.29 12.65
CA GLU A 210 -0.97 21.55 11.92
C GLU A 210 -1.75 21.40 10.61
N GLY A 211 -2.01 20.17 10.15
CA GLY A 211 -2.78 19.93 8.94
C GLY A 211 -2.74 18.48 8.45
N ALA A 212 -3.68 18.15 7.57
CA ALA A 212 -3.78 16.83 6.94
C ALA A 212 -4.04 16.98 5.44
N TYR A 213 -3.24 16.30 4.63
CA TYR A 213 -3.22 16.47 3.18
C TYR A 213 -3.34 15.14 2.46
N LEU A 214 -4.21 15.11 1.46
CA LEU A 214 -4.19 14.06 0.46
C LEU A 214 -2.95 14.27 -0.43
N ILE A 215 -2.25 13.20 -0.76
CA ILE A 215 -1.18 13.25 -1.77
C ILE A 215 -1.63 12.49 -3.02
N ASP A 216 -1.21 12.97 -4.19
CA ASP A 216 -1.45 12.29 -5.45
C ASP A 216 -0.84 10.89 -5.40
N ARG A 217 -1.65 9.87 -5.65
CA ARG A 217 -1.23 8.49 -5.41
C ARG A 217 -0.05 8.08 -6.29
N GLU A 218 0.13 8.63 -7.50
CA GLU A 218 1.22 8.21 -8.38
C GLU A 218 2.47 9.09 -8.25
N THR A 219 2.29 10.39 -8.05
CA THR A 219 3.37 11.37 -8.04
C THR A 219 3.75 11.89 -6.66
N PHE A 220 2.94 11.61 -5.64
CA PHE A 220 3.03 12.14 -4.27
C PHE A 220 2.92 13.68 -4.18
N LYS A 221 2.54 14.36 -5.27
CA LYS A 221 2.32 15.80 -5.27
C LYS A 221 1.12 16.19 -4.42
N THR A 222 1.21 17.35 -3.78
CA THR A 222 0.14 17.96 -3.00
C THR A 222 0.35 19.47 -2.96
N ASP A 223 -0.64 20.20 -2.46
CA ASP A 223 -0.55 21.63 -2.14
C ASP A 223 -1.67 22.00 -1.14
N GLU A 224 -1.79 23.29 -0.79
CA GLU A 224 -2.82 23.77 0.14
C GLU A 224 -4.25 23.36 -0.25
N SER A 225 -4.56 23.26 -1.55
CA SER A 225 -5.89 22.87 -2.04
C SER A 225 -6.22 21.39 -1.83
N TRP A 226 -5.22 20.56 -1.51
CA TRP A 226 -5.36 19.14 -1.20
C TRP A 226 -5.53 18.85 0.30
N ASN A 227 -5.68 19.88 1.13
CA ASN A 227 -6.05 19.71 2.53
C ASN A 227 -7.34 18.89 2.64
N ILE A 228 -7.38 17.91 3.55
CA ILE A 228 -8.50 16.97 3.71
C ILE A 228 -9.85 17.69 3.88
N TYR A 229 -9.86 18.86 4.54
CA TYR A 229 -11.07 19.65 4.72
C TYR A 229 -11.61 20.25 3.42
N LEU A 230 -10.77 20.46 2.42
CA LEU A 230 -11.19 20.97 1.12
C LEU A 230 -11.63 19.85 0.17
N VAL A 231 -11.00 18.67 0.26
CA VAL A 231 -11.21 17.59 -0.71
C VAL A 231 -12.12 16.47 -0.24
N SER A 232 -12.37 16.32 1.07
CA SER A 232 -13.12 15.19 1.63
C SER A 232 -14.30 15.57 2.51
N PHE A 233 -14.46 16.85 2.86
CA PHE A 233 -15.57 17.34 3.68
C PHE A 233 -16.58 18.11 2.84
N ILE A 234 -17.87 17.92 3.12
CA ILE A 234 -18.93 18.71 2.48
C ILE A 234 -18.93 20.16 2.97
N ILE A 235 -18.60 20.34 4.25
CA ILE A 235 -18.45 21.63 4.91
C ILE A 235 -17.14 21.56 5.70
N PRO A 236 -16.10 22.33 5.31
CA PRO A 236 -14.83 22.37 6.02
C PRO A 236 -15.04 22.75 7.50
N PRO A 237 -14.56 21.95 8.46
CA PRO A 237 -14.49 22.35 9.87
C PRO A 237 -13.59 23.58 10.06
N THR A 238 -13.90 24.39 11.07
CA THR A 238 -13.13 25.60 11.41
C THR A 238 -12.15 25.42 12.56
N GLU A 239 -12.18 24.26 13.23
CA GLU A 239 -11.39 23.98 14.43
C GLU A 239 -10.67 22.64 14.35
N GLY A 240 -9.42 22.65 14.80
CA GLY A 240 -8.55 21.47 14.86
C GLY A 240 -8.05 21.01 13.49
N ASN A 241 -7.25 19.95 13.52
CA ASN A 241 -6.72 19.26 12.34
C ASN A 241 -6.94 17.76 12.49
N ILE A 242 -7.17 17.06 11.38
CA ILE A 242 -7.30 15.60 11.38
C ILE A 242 -5.96 14.95 11.70
N VAL A 243 -5.93 14.08 12.72
CA VAL A 243 -4.71 13.39 13.19
C VAL A 243 -4.83 11.87 13.21
N LYS A 244 -6.00 11.33 12.87
CA LYS A 244 -6.27 9.90 12.80
C LYS A 244 -7.22 9.61 11.65
N TYR A 245 -6.96 8.56 10.87
CA TYR A 245 -7.81 8.12 9.78
C TYR A 245 -7.86 6.59 9.70
N THR A 246 -9.04 6.01 9.50
CA THR A 246 -9.14 4.57 9.19
C THR A 246 -10.31 4.26 8.28
N SER A 247 -10.21 3.16 7.53
CA SER A 247 -11.24 2.68 6.64
C SER A 247 -11.75 1.32 7.08
N LEU A 248 -13.05 1.22 7.34
CA LEU A 248 -13.74 -0.01 7.73
C LEU A 248 -14.11 -0.83 6.51
N ASN A 249 -13.69 -2.09 6.50
CA ASN A 249 -14.03 -3.07 5.48
C ASN A 249 -15.07 -4.08 5.97
N SER A 250 -16.17 -4.22 5.23
CA SER A 250 -17.33 -5.04 5.62
C SER A 250 -17.63 -6.20 4.66
N GLY A 251 -16.63 -6.69 3.94
CA GLY A 251 -16.71 -7.86 3.07
C GLY A 251 -16.89 -7.55 1.58
N SER A 252 -17.03 -6.26 1.24
CA SER A 252 -16.88 -5.80 -0.15
C SER A 252 -15.43 -5.98 -0.60
N SER A 253 -15.23 -6.53 -1.79
CA SER A 253 -13.90 -6.58 -2.43
C SER A 253 -13.54 -5.29 -3.15
N TYR A 254 -14.48 -4.36 -3.35
CA TYR A 254 -14.28 -3.18 -4.19
C TYR A 254 -13.80 -1.94 -3.43
N GLY A 255 -14.10 -1.83 -2.14
CA GLY A 255 -13.80 -0.64 -1.37
C GLY A 255 -14.37 -0.70 0.04
N PRO A 256 -13.90 0.18 0.94
CA PRO A 256 -14.38 0.23 2.31
C PRO A 256 -15.85 0.64 2.38
N LEU A 257 -16.51 0.17 3.44
CA LEU A 257 -17.90 0.52 3.77
C LEU A 257 -18.02 1.97 4.23
N ALA A 258 -17.07 2.39 5.05
CA ALA A 258 -17.00 3.72 5.62
C ALA A 258 -15.55 4.06 5.98
N SER A 259 -15.25 5.34 6.00
CA SER A 259 -14.00 5.88 6.53
C SER A 259 -14.30 6.80 7.71
N PHE A 260 -13.37 6.85 8.65
CA PHE A 260 -13.48 7.62 9.88
C PHE A 260 -12.23 8.44 10.08
N CYS A 261 -12.40 9.63 10.65
CA CYS A 261 -11.27 10.42 11.10
C CYS A 261 -11.54 11.11 12.44
N VAL A 262 -10.47 11.44 13.16
CA VAL A 262 -10.53 12.17 14.44
C VAL A 262 -9.58 13.36 14.40
N SER A 263 -10.06 14.52 14.85
CA SER A 263 -9.25 15.74 14.98
C SER A 263 -8.44 15.77 16.28
N ASN A 264 -7.39 16.59 16.32
CA ASN A 264 -6.62 16.87 17.54
C ASN A 264 -7.44 17.58 18.64
N THR A 265 -8.60 18.14 18.29
CA THR A 265 -9.58 18.72 19.23
C THR A 265 -10.54 17.67 19.80
N GLY A 266 -10.54 16.44 19.27
CA GLY A 266 -11.37 15.34 19.74
C GLY A 266 -12.72 15.19 19.03
N ASN A 267 -12.88 15.78 17.84
CA ASN A 267 -14.08 15.56 17.01
C ASN A 267 -13.90 14.33 16.12
N ALA A 268 -14.90 13.47 16.09
CA ALA A 268 -14.95 12.30 15.21
C ALA A 268 -15.82 12.59 13.98
N TYR A 269 -15.48 12.00 12.84
CA TYR A 269 -16.26 12.12 11.61
C TYR A 269 -16.41 10.76 10.93
N ALA A 270 -17.52 10.55 10.22
CA ALA A 270 -17.75 9.38 9.37
C ALA A 270 -18.10 9.79 7.95
N GLN A 271 -17.51 9.07 6.99
CA GLN A 271 -17.83 9.11 5.58
C GLN A 271 -18.33 7.73 5.16
N ILE A 272 -19.58 7.62 4.72
CA ILE A 272 -20.20 6.35 4.35
C ILE A 272 -20.06 6.16 2.83
N LEU A 273 -19.23 5.20 2.40
CA LEU A 273 -18.75 5.09 1.03
C LEU A 273 -19.63 4.21 0.12
N GLY A 274 -20.79 3.77 0.60
CA GLY A 274 -21.75 2.97 -0.18
C GLY A 274 -22.54 3.75 -1.24
N MET A 275 -22.30 5.05 -1.42
CA MET A 275 -23.01 5.92 -2.36
C MET A 275 -22.05 6.89 -3.06
N ALA A 276 -22.33 7.23 -4.33
CA ALA A 276 -21.54 8.21 -5.07
C ALA A 276 -21.60 9.59 -4.41
N GLY A 277 -20.46 10.28 -4.33
CA GLY A 277 -20.36 11.62 -3.74
C GLY A 277 -20.29 11.63 -2.21
N ALA A 278 -19.98 10.50 -1.57
CA ALA A 278 -19.78 10.44 -0.12
C ALA A 278 -18.68 11.41 0.34
N ALA A 279 -18.95 12.17 1.40
CA ALA A 279 -18.03 13.10 2.04
C ALA A 279 -18.19 13.01 3.56
N PHE A 280 -17.21 13.48 4.31
CA PHE A 280 -17.38 13.74 5.74
C PHE A 280 -18.37 14.90 5.93
N GLU A 281 -19.29 14.72 6.88
CA GLU A 281 -20.29 15.73 7.27
C GLU A 281 -19.85 16.43 8.57
N TYR A 282 -20.82 16.82 9.40
CA TYR A 282 -20.60 17.32 10.76
C TYR A 282 -19.99 16.23 11.66
N PRO A 283 -19.39 16.62 12.81
CA PRO A 283 -18.89 15.67 13.78
C PRO A 283 -19.98 14.68 14.25
N ILE A 284 -19.59 13.44 14.52
CA ILE A 284 -20.48 12.35 14.91
C ILE A 284 -20.45 12.06 16.41
N ASN A 285 -19.59 12.69 17.20
CA ASN A 285 -19.56 12.64 18.67
C ASN A 285 -20.72 13.45 19.29
N THR A 286 -21.95 13.14 18.86
CA THR A 286 -23.23 13.76 19.20
C THR A 286 -24.32 12.68 19.22
N SER A 287 -25.38 12.88 20.01
CA SER A 287 -26.55 12.01 20.04
C SER A 287 -27.54 12.27 18.91
N VAL A 288 -27.44 13.43 18.25
CA VAL A 288 -28.31 13.87 17.16
C VAL A 288 -27.45 14.27 15.96
N ARG A 289 -27.75 13.71 14.79
CA ARG A 289 -27.06 14.04 13.53
C ARG A 289 -27.08 15.56 13.28
N GLY A 290 -25.92 16.13 12.96
CA GLY A 290 -25.77 17.57 12.73
C GLY A 290 -25.83 18.43 13.99
N GLY A 291 -25.94 17.81 15.17
CA GLY A 291 -25.77 18.49 16.45
C GLY A 291 -24.32 18.89 16.69
N THR A 292 -24.11 19.75 17.70
CA THR A 292 -22.77 20.08 18.17
C THR A 292 -22.13 18.89 18.90
N PRO A 293 -20.81 18.67 18.77
CA PRO A 293 -20.06 17.74 19.62
C PRO A 293 -20.45 17.82 21.10
N GLU A 294 -20.76 16.68 21.71
CA GLU A 294 -21.16 16.57 23.12
C GLU A 294 -19.99 16.23 24.05
N TYR A 295 -18.94 15.61 23.51
CA TYR A 295 -17.77 15.13 24.24
C TYR A 295 -16.59 14.93 23.28
N LYS A 296 -15.36 14.95 23.80
CA LYS A 296 -14.16 14.64 23.02
C LYS A 296 -13.93 13.14 22.89
N VAL A 297 -13.44 12.70 21.74
CA VAL A 297 -12.93 11.35 21.55
C VAL A 297 -11.40 11.31 21.48
N ALA A 298 -10.82 10.22 21.96
CA ALA A 298 -9.39 9.95 21.78
C ALA A 298 -9.07 9.72 20.29
N PRO A 299 -7.84 10.06 19.82
CA PRO A 299 -7.41 9.88 18.43
C PRO A 299 -7.07 8.42 18.10
N TYR A 300 -7.98 7.50 18.44
CA TYR A 300 -7.92 6.09 18.14
C TYR A 300 -9.26 5.62 17.59
N ILE A 301 -9.20 4.71 16.60
CA ILE A 301 -10.40 4.15 15.96
C ILE A 301 -10.19 2.64 15.85
N GLY A 302 -11.04 1.89 16.52
CA GLY A 302 -11.01 0.43 16.56
C GLY A 302 -11.96 -0.18 15.55
N ILE A 303 -11.45 -1.01 14.63
CA ILE A 303 -12.22 -1.73 13.62
C ILE A 303 -11.75 -3.19 13.50
N SER A 304 -12.51 -4.03 12.82
CA SER A 304 -11.96 -5.33 12.39
C SER A 304 -10.99 -5.13 11.23
N MET A 305 -9.78 -5.70 11.35
CA MET A 305 -8.78 -5.71 10.28
C MET A 305 -8.81 -6.98 9.44
N ALA A 306 -9.82 -7.85 9.59
CA ALA A 306 -9.99 -9.04 8.76
C ALA A 306 -10.05 -8.68 7.26
N ARG A 307 -9.56 -9.58 6.40
CA ARG A 307 -9.62 -9.50 4.94
C ARG A 307 -9.96 -10.89 4.35
N PRO A 308 -11.04 -11.03 3.55
CA PRO A 308 -12.08 -10.04 3.28
C PRO A 308 -12.69 -9.46 4.56
N GLY A 309 -13.15 -8.21 4.49
CA GLY A 309 -13.71 -7.52 5.66
C GLY A 309 -14.89 -8.27 6.28
N ASN A 310 -15.05 -8.20 7.60
CA ASN A 310 -16.13 -8.92 8.29
C ASN A 310 -16.84 -8.08 9.36
N GLY A 311 -16.48 -6.80 9.52
CA GLY A 311 -17.04 -5.90 10.53
C GLY A 311 -17.96 -4.84 9.93
N GLN A 312 -18.90 -4.35 10.73
CA GLN A 312 -19.84 -3.29 10.36
C GLN A 312 -19.89 -2.16 11.41
N THR A 313 -18.87 -2.08 12.26
CA THR A 313 -18.81 -1.18 13.41
C THR A 313 -17.44 -0.55 13.56
N ALA A 314 -17.40 0.60 14.21
CA ALA A 314 -16.17 1.26 14.64
C ALA A 314 -16.28 1.66 16.11
N LEU A 315 -15.21 1.42 16.86
CA LEU A 315 -15.07 1.68 18.29
C LEU A 315 -14.26 2.95 18.50
N PHE A 316 -14.76 3.82 19.38
CA PHE A 316 -14.12 5.05 19.79
C PHE A 316 -14.13 5.12 21.33
N TYR A 317 -13.42 6.10 21.87
CA TYR A 317 -13.34 6.33 23.30
C TYR A 317 -13.63 7.78 23.64
N ASP A 318 -14.70 8.00 24.39
CA ASP A 318 -15.10 9.30 24.95
C ASP A 318 -14.21 9.60 26.16
N THR A 319 -13.35 10.62 26.02
CA THR A 319 -12.34 10.97 27.03
C THR A 319 -12.92 11.80 28.16
N ASP A 320 -13.98 12.57 27.89
CA ASP A 320 -14.59 13.45 28.90
C ASP A 320 -15.42 12.63 29.89
N ASN A 321 -16.08 11.59 29.41
CA ASN A 321 -16.89 10.69 30.23
C ASN A 321 -16.22 9.33 30.50
N GLN A 322 -14.97 9.12 30.05
CA GLN A 322 -14.19 7.89 30.28
C GLN A 322 -14.96 6.58 29.96
N ARG A 323 -15.42 6.46 28.71
CA ARG A 323 -16.24 5.33 28.25
C ARG A 323 -16.03 4.99 26.78
N PHE A 324 -16.34 3.76 26.41
CA PHE A 324 -16.42 3.37 25.01
C PHE A 324 -17.74 3.83 24.38
N VAL A 325 -17.62 4.36 23.16
CA VAL A 325 -18.73 4.77 22.29
C VAL A 325 -18.55 4.10 20.92
N GLY A 326 -19.65 3.81 20.24
CA GLY A 326 -19.63 3.03 19.01
C GLY A 326 -20.37 3.69 17.86
N TRP A 327 -19.82 3.51 16.66
CA TRP A 327 -20.52 3.70 15.40
C TRP A 327 -20.95 2.34 14.84
N LYS A 328 -22.16 2.26 14.28
CA LYS A 328 -22.67 1.03 13.67
C LYS A 328 -23.36 1.30 12.35
N TYR A 329 -23.01 0.51 11.33
CA TYR A 329 -23.74 0.52 10.08
C TYR A 329 -25.14 -0.10 10.25
N GLY A 330 -26.13 0.55 9.66
CA GLY A 330 -27.51 0.09 9.66
C GLY A 330 -28.37 0.91 8.69
N ASN A 331 -29.64 0.53 8.56
CA ASN A 331 -30.57 1.20 7.64
C ASN A 331 -30.98 2.61 8.09
N ASN A 332 -30.85 2.92 9.39
CA ASN A 332 -31.13 4.25 9.91
C ASN A 332 -29.99 5.20 9.52
N VAL A 333 -30.27 6.12 8.60
CA VAL A 333 -29.29 7.05 8.07
C VAL A 333 -28.75 8.03 9.12
N ASP A 334 -29.57 8.39 10.12
CA ASP A 334 -29.18 9.33 11.16
C ASP A 334 -28.27 8.67 12.20
N ALA A 335 -28.52 7.39 12.51
CA ALA A 335 -27.67 6.60 13.39
C ALA A 335 -26.26 6.34 12.80
N ARG A 336 -26.09 6.49 11.47
CA ARG A 336 -24.78 6.42 10.81
C ARG A 336 -23.98 7.72 10.92
N GLN A 337 -24.55 8.77 11.51
CA GLN A 337 -23.92 10.07 11.71
C GLN A 337 -23.92 10.49 13.20
N THR A 338 -23.91 9.50 14.10
CA THR A 338 -23.81 9.67 15.56
C THR A 338 -22.94 8.58 16.17
N LEU A 339 -22.47 8.83 17.40
CA LEU A 339 -21.77 7.87 18.25
C LEU A 339 -22.63 7.56 19.47
N THR A 340 -22.83 6.27 19.72
CA THR A 340 -23.70 5.80 20.79
C THR A 340 -22.86 5.23 21.93
N PRO A 341 -23.06 5.66 23.19
CA PRO A 341 -22.47 4.99 24.36
C PRO A 341 -22.83 3.51 24.37
N LEU A 342 -21.81 2.66 24.51
CA LEU A 342 -22.03 1.21 24.48
C LEU A 342 -22.68 0.75 25.79
N PRO A 343 -23.84 0.06 25.74
CA PRO A 343 -24.45 -0.50 26.93
C PRO A 343 -23.68 -1.73 27.39
N ASP A 344 -23.59 -1.91 28.71
CA ASP A 344 -23.03 -3.13 29.28
C ASP A 344 -23.93 -4.34 28.96
N PRO A 345 -23.38 -5.46 28.49
CA PRO A 345 -24.15 -6.69 28.35
C PRO A 345 -24.49 -7.27 29.73
N GLU A 346 -25.52 -8.13 29.82
CA GLU A 346 -25.93 -8.74 31.09
C GLU A 346 -24.79 -9.49 31.80
N ASN A 347 -24.02 -10.27 31.04
CA ASN A 347 -22.87 -11.05 31.52
C ASN A 347 -21.55 -10.36 31.15
N LYS A 348 -21.39 -9.09 31.54
CA LYS A 348 -20.20 -8.30 31.20
C LYS A 348 -18.91 -8.81 31.84
N LEU A 349 -17.83 -8.85 31.05
CA LEU A 349 -16.47 -9.04 31.53
C LEU A 349 -15.92 -7.75 32.16
N PHE A 350 -16.29 -6.60 31.59
CA PHE A 350 -15.95 -5.26 32.08
C PHE A 350 -17.06 -4.27 31.73
N SER A 351 -17.06 -3.09 32.35
CA SER A 351 -17.98 -2.03 31.94
C SER A 351 -17.40 -1.25 30.77
N PHE A 352 -18.24 -0.91 29.78
CA PHE A 352 -17.88 0.06 28.75
C PHE A 352 -17.81 1.49 29.32
N GLN A 353 -18.47 1.76 30.44
CA GLN A 353 -18.26 2.95 31.28
C GLN A 353 -17.05 2.69 32.19
N THR A 354 -15.84 2.91 31.67
CA THR A 354 -14.64 2.36 32.31
C THR A 354 -14.17 3.17 33.53
N GLY A 355 -14.38 4.50 33.52
CA GLY A 355 -13.82 5.40 34.54
C GLY A 355 -12.28 5.48 34.53
N MET A 356 -11.67 5.20 33.38
CA MET A 356 -10.21 5.17 33.17
C MET A 356 -9.81 6.03 31.98
N ASP A 357 -8.53 6.36 31.87
CA ASP A 357 -7.98 7.04 30.71
C ASP A 357 -7.54 6.01 29.66
N LEU A 358 -7.85 6.26 28.39
CA LEU A 358 -7.32 5.45 27.28
C LEU A 358 -5.88 5.85 26.99
N ILE A 359 -4.96 4.88 27.08
CA ILE A 359 -3.54 5.06 26.78
C ILE A 359 -3.22 4.67 25.34
N TYR A 360 -3.83 3.59 24.85
CA TYR A 360 -3.57 3.07 23.51
C TYR A 360 -4.73 2.18 23.06
N MET A 361 -5.05 2.20 21.77
CA MET A 361 -6.00 1.26 21.17
C MET A 361 -5.54 0.88 19.76
N GLU A 362 -5.62 -0.42 19.45
CA GLU A 362 -5.15 -0.96 18.18
C GLU A 362 -6.08 -2.04 17.64
N SER A 363 -6.27 -1.99 16.33
CA SER A 363 -7.06 -2.96 15.59
C SER A 363 -6.17 -4.09 15.09
N THR A 364 -6.59 -5.35 15.31
CA THR A 364 -5.81 -6.52 14.88
C THR A 364 -6.66 -7.45 14.01
N ARG A 365 -6.00 -8.43 13.37
CA ARG A 365 -6.69 -9.61 12.78
C ARG A 365 -6.87 -10.75 13.76
N TYR A 366 -6.31 -10.64 14.96
CA TYR A 366 -6.42 -11.68 15.97
C TYR A 366 -7.89 -11.92 16.30
N SER A 367 -8.26 -13.18 16.52
CA SER A 367 -9.64 -13.59 16.79
C SER A 367 -10.68 -13.02 15.80
N ASN A 368 -10.32 -12.97 14.51
CA ASN A 368 -11.16 -12.45 13.42
C ASN A 368 -11.51 -10.95 13.48
N GLY A 369 -10.78 -10.12 14.24
CA GLY A 369 -11.02 -8.68 14.29
C GLY A 369 -11.10 -8.11 15.69
N LEU A 370 -10.21 -8.55 16.59
CA LEU A 370 -10.14 -8.07 17.96
C LEU A 370 -9.44 -6.70 18.02
N VAL A 371 -10.06 -5.76 18.74
CA VAL A 371 -9.46 -4.49 19.10
C VAL A 371 -8.98 -4.57 20.55
N TYR A 372 -7.70 -4.30 20.77
CA TYR A 372 -7.14 -4.18 22.10
C TYR A 372 -7.09 -2.72 22.54
N SER A 373 -7.38 -2.48 23.82
CA SER A 373 -7.30 -1.15 24.44
C SER A 373 -6.54 -1.25 25.76
N ILE A 374 -5.54 -0.39 25.96
CA ILE A 374 -4.83 -0.20 27.23
C ILE A 374 -5.47 0.97 27.95
N LEU A 375 -6.02 0.73 29.13
CA LEU A 375 -6.69 1.71 29.97
C LEU A 375 -5.93 1.88 31.28
N GLN A 376 -5.87 3.11 31.79
CA GLN A 376 -5.16 3.44 33.03
C GLN A 376 -6.11 4.09 34.03
N ASN A 377 -6.15 3.57 35.26
CA ASN A 377 -6.93 4.19 36.33
C ASN A 377 -6.16 5.35 36.99
N ALA A 378 -6.84 6.10 37.86
CA ALA A 378 -6.28 7.24 38.58
C ALA A 378 -5.06 6.90 39.46
N ASN A 379 -4.87 5.62 39.83
CA ASN A 379 -3.72 5.15 40.60
C ASN A 379 -2.53 4.73 39.71
N GLY A 380 -2.61 4.93 38.40
CA GLY A 380 -1.57 4.56 37.43
C GLY A 380 -1.59 3.08 37.01
N LYS A 381 -2.52 2.27 37.53
CA LYS A 381 -2.60 0.85 37.15
C LYS A 381 -3.25 0.72 35.78
N ARG A 382 -2.58 -0.04 34.90
CA ARG A 382 -3.05 -0.36 33.55
C ARG A 382 -3.79 -1.70 33.48
N VAL A 383 -4.83 -1.75 32.67
CA VAL A 383 -5.58 -2.96 32.30
C VAL A 383 -5.73 -3.01 30.77
N ILE A 384 -5.92 -4.21 30.22
CA ILE A 384 -6.07 -4.40 28.78
C ILE A 384 -7.43 -5.04 28.50
N TYR A 385 -8.24 -4.40 27.67
CA TYR A 385 -9.53 -4.91 27.22
C TYR A 385 -9.45 -5.32 25.75
N GLY A 386 -10.00 -6.48 25.42
CA GLY A 386 -10.21 -6.94 24.05
C GLY A 386 -11.69 -6.92 23.69
N ILE A 387 -12.03 -6.16 22.65
CA ILE A 387 -13.40 -6.01 22.14
C ILE A 387 -13.43 -6.49 20.69
N ASN A 388 -14.18 -7.55 20.40
CA ASN A 388 -14.28 -8.12 19.06
C ASN A 388 -15.20 -7.26 18.19
N MET A 389 -14.68 -6.86 17.03
CA MET A 389 -15.34 -5.96 16.08
C MET A 389 -15.86 -6.67 14.82
N SER A 390 -15.78 -8.01 14.77
CA SER A 390 -16.37 -8.79 13.69
C SER A 390 -17.91 -8.85 13.79
N GLY A 391 -18.57 -9.06 12.65
CA GLY A 391 -20.02 -9.15 12.53
C GLY A 391 -20.72 -7.90 13.08
N ASN A 392 -21.53 -8.09 14.11
CA ASN A 392 -22.26 -7.02 14.79
C ASN A 392 -21.40 -6.14 15.73
N GLY A 393 -20.16 -6.57 16.00
CA GLY A 393 -19.16 -5.88 16.81
C GLY A 393 -19.50 -5.71 18.30
N PHE A 394 -18.61 -5.01 19.00
CA PHE A 394 -18.73 -4.64 20.42
C PHE A 394 -18.83 -5.83 21.39
N ALA A 395 -18.40 -7.02 20.99
CA ALA A 395 -18.42 -8.18 21.88
C ALA A 395 -17.20 -8.16 22.81
N GLN A 396 -17.42 -8.14 24.12
CA GLN A 396 -16.35 -8.23 25.10
C GLN A 396 -15.74 -9.63 25.05
N GLU A 397 -14.46 -9.73 24.69
CA GLU A 397 -13.80 -11.02 24.48
C GLU A 397 -12.75 -11.32 25.55
N SER A 398 -11.98 -10.31 25.97
CA SER A 398 -10.91 -10.51 26.94
C SER A 398 -10.69 -9.33 27.87
N LYS A 399 -10.20 -9.63 29.07
CA LYS A 399 -9.81 -8.67 30.10
C LYS A 399 -8.53 -9.17 30.76
N TYR A 400 -7.50 -8.35 30.76
CA TYR A 400 -6.23 -8.65 31.42
C TYR A 400 -5.97 -7.61 32.52
N GLU A 401 -5.86 -8.09 33.76
CA GLU A 401 -5.60 -7.26 34.93
C GLU A 401 -4.32 -7.71 35.63
N ASN A 402 -3.58 -6.75 36.20
CA ASN A 402 -2.30 -7.01 36.86
C ASN A 402 -1.29 -7.72 35.93
N PRO A 403 -0.98 -7.13 34.75
CA PRO A 403 0.02 -7.71 33.87
C PRO A 403 1.36 -7.80 34.60
N ASP A 404 2.03 -8.96 34.56
CA ASP A 404 3.41 -9.11 35.04
C ASP A 404 4.38 -8.51 34.01
N ALA A 405 4.31 -7.18 33.88
CA ALA A 405 4.95 -6.40 32.83
C ALA A 405 5.79 -5.27 33.46
N PRO A 406 7.13 -5.43 33.54
CA PRO A 406 8.02 -4.43 34.09
C PRO A 406 7.91 -3.07 33.40
N ASP A 407 7.87 -1.98 34.18
CA ASP A 407 7.80 -0.60 33.68
C ASP A 407 6.61 -0.32 32.72
N PHE A 408 5.60 -1.19 32.72
CA PHE A 408 4.46 -1.07 31.82
C PHE A 408 3.66 0.20 32.05
N ASP A 409 3.69 0.78 33.26
CA ASP A 409 3.11 2.07 33.61
C ASP A 409 3.83 3.27 32.95
N LYS A 410 5.10 3.11 32.58
CA LYS A 410 5.95 4.15 31.97
C LYS A 410 5.97 4.10 30.44
N ALA A 411 5.59 2.96 29.86
CA ALA A 411 5.61 2.77 28.42
C ALA A 411 4.67 3.74 27.70
N THR A 412 5.08 4.21 26.52
CA THR A 412 4.27 5.09 25.64
C THR A 412 4.21 4.59 24.20
N VAL A 413 4.92 3.50 23.89
CA VAL A 413 5.01 2.90 22.56
C VAL A 413 4.58 1.44 22.68
N PHE A 414 3.60 1.04 21.86
CA PHE A 414 2.92 -0.25 21.95
C PHE A 414 2.61 -0.81 20.57
N ALA A 415 2.52 -2.14 20.47
CA ALA A 415 1.95 -2.83 19.33
C ALA A 415 1.37 -4.19 19.76
N PHE A 416 0.22 -4.58 19.23
CA PHE A 416 -0.41 -5.88 19.44
C PHE A 416 -0.23 -6.77 18.21
N HIS A 417 0.16 -8.03 18.45
CA HIS A 417 0.34 -8.99 17.36
C HIS A 417 -1.01 -9.46 16.80
N SER A 418 -1.08 -9.67 15.48
CA SER A 418 -2.33 -10.07 14.82
C SER A 418 -2.56 -11.58 14.70
N GLN A 419 -1.60 -12.41 15.11
CA GLN A 419 -1.74 -13.89 15.13
C GLN A 419 -1.56 -14.51 16.52
N TYR A 420 -1.00 -13.77 17.47
CA TYR A 420 -0.68 -14.25 18.81
C TYR A 420 -1.22 -13.24 19.82
N PRO A 421 -1.63 -13.68 21.03
CA PRO A 421 -2.08 -12.77 22.08
C PRO A 421 -0.88 -12.07 22.75
N TYR A 422 -0.09 -11.35 21.95
CA TYR A 422 1.13 -10.67 22.38
C TYR A 422 0.94 -9.16 22.33
N LEU A 423 1.42 -8.51 23.39
CA LEU A 423 1.63 -7.08 23.47
C LEU A 423 3.13 -6.81 23.45
N PHE A 424 3.58 -6.01 22.50
CA PHE A 424 4.90 -5.40 22.52
C PHE A 424 4.81 -4.01 23.12
N TYR A 425 5.75 -3.66 23.99
CA TYR A 425 5.87 -2.30 24.51
C TYR A 425 7.33 -1.92 24.70
N ALA A 426 7.61 -0.61 24.71
CA ALA A 426 8.97 -0.12 24.90
C ALA A 426 9.08 0.95 26.00
N VAL A 427 10.24 0.95 26.66
CA VAL A 427 10.65 1.95 27.65
C VAL A 427 12.12 2.29 27.38
N GLY A 428 12.38 3.53 26.94
CA GLY A 428 13.71 3.95 26.52
C GLY A 428 14.22 3.12 25.33
N ASN A 429 15.34 2.43 25.52
CA ASN A 429 15.98 1.60 24.50
C ASN A 429 15.62 0.10 24.59
N LYS A 430 14.65 -0.27 25.44
CA LYS A 430 14.25 -1.66 25.67
C LYS A 430 12.89 -1.95 25.05
N VAL A 431 12.80 -3.09 24.37
CA VAL A 431 11.55 -3.66 23.84
C VAL A 431 11.19 -4.93 24.61
N TYR A 432 9.94 -5.03 25.02
CA TYR A 432 9.40 -6.15 25.77
C TYR A 432 8.28 -6.82 24.96
N LEU A 433 8.19 -8.15 25.05
CA LEU A 433 7.05 -8.95 24.62
C LEU A 433 6.33 -9.45 25.87
N HIS A 434 5.09 -9.04 26.06
CA HIS A 434 4.18 -9.55 27.08
C HIS A 434 3.18 -10.52 26.45
N ASN A 435 3.24 -11.79 26.86
CA ASN A 435 2.30 -12.82 26.43
C ASN A 435 1.04 -12.76 27.31
N LEU A 436 -0.05 -12.25 26.74
CA LEU A 436 -1.32 -12.02 27.45
C LEU A 436 -1.97 -13.34 27.91
N GLY A 437 -1.73 -14.44 27.20
CA GLY A 437 -2.29 -15.75 27.54
C GLY A 437 -1.62 -16.40 28.75
N THR A 438 -0.32 -16.17 28.94
CA THR A 438 0.44 -16.76 30.06
C THR A 438 0.77 -15.75 31.17
N ASN A 439 0.46 -14.47 30.95
CA ASN A 439 0.84 -13.34 31.80
C ASN A 439 2.35 -13.31 32.10
N LYS A 440 3.19 -13.58 31.10
CA LYS A 440 4.66 -13.54 31.21
C LYS A 440 5.25 -12.51 30.29
N THR A 441 6.31 -11.83 30.76
CA THR A 441 7.06 -10.85 29.96
C THR A 441 8.47 -11.33 29.66
N TYR A 442 8.91 -11.05 28.44
CA TYR A 442 10.23 -11.34 27.92
C TYR A 442 10.88 -10.05 27.44
N LEU A 443 12.12 -9.79 27.84
CA LEU A 443 12.93 -8.73 27.27
C LEU A 443 13.46 -9.21 25.91
N MET A 444 13.23 -8.43 24.85
CA MET A 444 13.66 -8.77 23.49
C MET A 444 15.14 -8.45 23.28
N ASN A 445 16.03 -9.26 23.86
CA ASN A 445 17.48 -9.06 23.80
C ASN A 445 18.05 -9.05 22.36
N ASN A 446 17.33 -9.62 21.38
CA ASN A 446 17.71 -9.62 19.98
C ASN A 446 17.47 -8.26 19.28
N ILE A 447 16.78 -7.33 19.95
CA ILE A 447 16.67 -5.93 19.55
C ILE A 447 17.71 -5.15 20.35
N THR A 448 18.90 -4.99 19.77
CA THR A 448 20.01 -4.27 20.40
C THR A 448 20.04 -2.82 19.93
N LEU A 449 19.80 -1.88 20.85
CA LEU A 449 19.84 -0.43 20.62
C LEU A 449 20.95 0.20 21.47
N GLY A 450 21.50 1.33 21.02
CA GLY A 450 22.53 2.07 21.75
C GLY A 450 22.02 2.69 23.07
N ASP A 451 22.94 3.11 23.93
CA ASP A 451 22.58 3.76 25.22
C ASP A 451 21.93 5.14 25.05
N GLN A 452 22.21 5.83 23.93
CA GLN A 452 21.63 7.13 23.57
C GLN A 452 20.50 7.02 22.54
N GLU A 453 20.07 5.79 22.27
CA GLU A 453 19.01 5.47 21.33
C GLU A 453 17.72 5.19 22.06
N VAL A 454 16.58 5.66 21.55
CA VAL A 454 15.27 5.43 22.15
C VAL A 454 14.32 4.86 21.12
N VAL A 455 13.45 3.93 21.53
CA VAL A 455 12.38 3.41 20.67
C VAL A 455 11.34 4.51 20.47
N THR A 456 11.01 4.79 19.21
CA THR A 456 10.01 5.79 18.82
C THR A 456 8.74 5.18 18.25
N LEU A 457 8.83 3.96 17.70
CA LEU A 457 7.71 3.26 17.08
C LEU A 457 7.82 1.75 17.34
N LEU A 458 6.70 1.14 17.71
CA LEU A 458 6.44 -0.29 17.57
C LEU A 458 5.19 -0.41 16.71
N LYS A 459 5.22 -1.22 15.65
CA LYS A 459 4.06 -1.37 14.76
C LYS A 459 4.07 -2.70 14.03
N PHE A 460 2.87 -3.21 13.75
CA PHE A 460 2.63 -4.21 12.70
C PHE A 460 1.86 -3.53 11.56
N ASN A 461 2.23 -3.80 10.32
CA ASN A 461 1.50 -3.27 9.16
C ASN A 461 0.71 -4.39 8.48
N LEU A 462 -0.57 -4.50 8.84
CA LEU A 462 -1.49 -5.31 8.06
C LEU A 462 -1.77 -4.63 6.72
N TYR A 463 -1.80 -5.43 5.65
CA TYR A 463 -2.17 -4.93 4.33
C TYR A 463 -3.63 -4.49 4.30
N GLN A 464 -3.88 -3.35 3.65
CA GLN A 464 -5.14 -2.63 3.64
C GLN A 464 -6.07 -3.09 2.53
N GLN A 465 -5.55 -3.65 1.42
CA GLN A 465 -6.35 -4.10 0.27
C GLN A 465 -7.59 -4.87 0.73
N ASN A 466 -8.71 -4.56 0.09
CA ASN A 466 -10.03 -5.11 0.44
C ASN A 466 -10.06 -6.64 0.30
N SER A 467 -9.37 -7.15 -0.73
CA SER A 467 -8.97 -8.55 -0.86
C SER A 467 -7.46 -8.66 -1.00
N LEU A 468 -6.84 -9.54 -0.23
CA LEU A 468 -5.39 -9.78 -0.31
C LEU A 468 -4.99 -10.51 -1.60
N SER A 469 -5.94 -11.16 -2.28
CA SER A 469 -5.74 -11.80 -3.59
C SER A 469 -5.49 -10.80 -4.72
N ASP A 470 -5.74 -9.52 -4.48
CA ASP A 470 -5.61 -8.47 -5.50
C ASP A 470 -4.21 -7.85 -5.48
N LEU A 471 -3.35 -8.23 -4.53
CA LEU A 471 -1.98 -7.73 -4.46
C LEU A 471 -1.14 -8.28 -5.63
N ASN A 472 -0.26 -7.44 -6.20
CA ASN A 472 0.67 -7.84 -7.25
C ASN A 472 1.68 -8.89 -6.78
N ASN A 473 2.10 -8.81 -5.52
CA ASN A 473 2.96 -9.80 -4.88
C ASN A 473 2.14 -10.60 -3.86
N GLN A 474 2.07 -11.92 -4.04
CA GLN A 474 1.35 -12.84 -3.16
C GLN A 474 2.26 -13.96 -2.64
N SER A 475 3.58 -13.77 -2.73
CA SER A 475 4.53 -14.74 -2.16
C SER A 475 4.35 -14.88 -0.65
N ASP A 476 4.61 -16.07 -0.13
CA ASP A 476 4.52 -16.34 1.31
C ASP A 476 5.41 -15.39 2.12
N GLU A 477 6.60 -15.07 1.61
CA GLU A 477 7.51 -14.11 2.23
C GLU A 477 6.88 -12.72 2.33
N PHE A 478 6.30 -12.23 1.23
CA PHE A 478 5.64 -10.93 1.23
C PHE A 478 4.43 -10.89 2.16
N MET A 479 3.63 -11.95 2.21
CA MET A 479 2.48 -12.02 3.10
C MET A 479 2.87 -12.11 4.58
N ALA A 480 3.99 -12.77 4.89
CA ALA A 480 4.53 -12.87 6.25
C ALA A 480 4.99 -11.52 6.82
N ARG A 481 5.41 -10.56 5.97
CA ARG A 481 5.85 -9.21 6.39
C ARG A 481 4.81 -8.43 7.19
N GLN A 482 3.52 -8.75 7.06
CA GLN A 482 2.45 -8.14 7.85
C GLN A 482 2.55 -8.43 9.36
N TYR A 483 3.27 -9.49 9.72
CA TYR A 483 3.41 -9.99 11.09
C TYR A 483 4.83 -9.79 11.63
N GLU A 484 5.67 -9.03 10.92
CA GLU A 484 6.97 -8.59 11.44
C GLU A 484 6.77 -7.38 12.35
N LEU A 485 7.39 -7.43 13.54
CA LEU A 485 7.45 -6.26 14.40
C LEU A 485 8.37 -5.24 13.77
N MET A 486 7.85 -4.05 13.52
CA MET A 486 8.66 -2.89 13.15
C MET A 486 9.10 -2.17 14.41
N VAL A 487 10.40 -1.90 14.52
CA VAL A 487 10.98 -1.12 15.61
C VAL A 487 11.62 0.11 14.99
N GLY A 488 10.99 1.26 15.19
CA GLY A 488 11.58 2.56 14.92
C GLY A 488 12.36 3.04 16.14
N SER A 489 13.57 3.54 15.94
CA SER A 489 14.40 4.13 16.99
C SER A 489 15.01 5.46 16.54
N TYR A 490 15.46 6.26 17.51
CA TYR A 490 16.20 7.49 17.25
C TYR A 490 17.42 7.58 18.15
N ASP A 491 18.59 7.66 17.53
CA ASP A 491 19.89 7.78 18.19
C ASP A 491 20.31 9.24 18.27
N SER A 492 20.28 9.78 19.49
CA SER A 492 20.65 11.17 19.75
C SER A 492 22.16 11.44 19.72
N SER A 493 22.99 10.39 19.59
CA SER A 493 24.45 10.52 19.41
C SER A 493 24.85 10.90 17.99
N ILE A 494 23.96 10.69 17.01
CA ILE A 494 24.21 11.00 15.60
C ILE A 494 23.97 12.48 15.36
N ASP A 495 24.98 13.18 14.86
CA ASP A 495 24.89 14.59 14.51
C ASP A 495 23.84 14.85 13.42
N GLY A 496 23.08 15.93 13.58
CA GLY A 496 22.06 16.37 12.62
C GLY A 496 20.67 15.80 12.92
N VAL A 497 19.89 15.55 11.86
CA VAL A 497 18.47 15.17 11.96
C VAL A 497 18.20 13.72 11.54
N ASN A 498 19.23 12.97 11.16
CA ASN A 498 19.12 11.65 10.53
C ASN A 498 19.50 10.48 11.47
N GLY A 499 19.24 10.63 12.77
CA GLY A 499 19.50 9.60 13.79
C GLY A 499 18.49 8.44 13.82
N GLY A 500 17.49 8.45 12.95
CA GLY A 500 16.42 7.47 12.91
C GLY A 500 16.82 6.16 12.23
N LYS A 501 16.36 5.03 12.80
CA LYS A 501 16.50 3.68 12.24
C LYS A 501 15.17 2.96 12.25
N LEU A 502 14.95 2.08 11.27
CA LEU A 502 13.79 1.20 11.17
C LEU A 502 14.24 -0.25 10.98
N GLY A 503 14.03 -1.08 11.98
CA GLY A 503 14.29 -2.51 11.92
C GLY A 503 13.00 -3.33 11.76
N PHE A 504 13.10 -4.44 11.03
CA PHE A 504 12.01 -5.40 10.82
C PHE A 504 12.35 -6.74 11.48
N TYR A 505 11.45 -7.23 12.31
CA TYR A 505 11.71 -8.37 13.18
C TYR A 505 10.60 -9.43 13.10
N PRO A 506 10.80 -10.53 12.35
CA PRO A 506 9.90 -11.69 12.40
C PRO A 506 9.70 -12.21 13.82
N VAL A 507 8.44 -12.50 14.16
CA VAL A 507 8.02 -12.99 15.49
C VAL A 507 7.93 -14.51 15.49
N ASP A 508 8.56 -15.15 16.47
CA ASP A 508 8.43 -16.58 16.75
C ASP A 508 7.48 -16.80 17.93
N GLY A 509 6.24 -17.18 17.61
CA GLY A 509 5.21 -17.47 18.60
C GLY A 509 5.43 -18.76 19.43
N THR A 510 6.36 -19.63 19.00
CA THR A 510 6.70 -20.84 19.76
C THR A 510 7.65 -20.48 20.90
N ASN A 511 8.66 -19.66 20.58
CA ASN A 511 9.72 -19.31 21.51
C ASN A 511 9.50 -17.97 22.24
N ASN A 512 8.42 -17.24 21.94
CA ASN A 512 8.14 -15.89 22.45
C ASN A 512 9.33 -14.95 22.21
N SER A 513 9.86 -14.97 20.99
CA SER A 513 11.07 -14.23 20.61
C SER A 513 10.91 -13.55 19.25
N VAL A 514 11.89 -12.73 18.91
CA VAL A 514 11.99 -12.07 17.60
C VAL A 514 13.39 -12.24 17.03
N SER A 515 13.53 -12.18 15.70
CA SER A 515 14.83 -12.17 15.01
C SER A 515 14.95 -10.93 14.13
N LYS A 516 16.15 -10.40 13.91
CA LYS A 516 16.35 -9.23 13.03
C LYS A 516 16.45 -9.70 11.58
N ARG A 517 15.54 -9.26 10.71
CA ARG A 517 15.61 -9.56 9.26
C ARG A 517 16.45 -8.53 8.53
N ILE A 518 16.10 -7.25 8.71
CA ILE A 518 16.76 -6.13 8.03
C ILE A 518 16.56 -4.85 8.83
N GLU A 519 17.44 -3.87 8.63
CA GLU A 519 17.34 -2.53 9.19
C GLU A 519 17.82 -1.49 8.20
N TYR A 520 17.14 -0.34 8.22
CA TYR A 520 17.49 0.83 7.45
C TYR A 520 17.75 2.00 8.40
N SER A 521 18.60 2.94 7.99
CA SER A 521 19.02 4.08 8.80
C SER A 521 19.04 5.35 7.96
N GLY A 522 19.28 6.50 8.60
CA GLY A 522 19.32 7.79 7.92
C GLY A 522 17.98 8.53 7.89
N PHE A 523 16.98 8.01 8.59
CA PHE A 523 15.67 8.65 8.72
C PHE A 523 15.70 9.75 9.78
N ALA A 524 14.73 10.65 9.72
CA ALA A 524 14.39 11.49 10.86
C ALA A 524 13.69 10.67 11.97
N LYS A 525 13.24 11.32 13.05
CA LYS A 525 12.59 10.63 14.18
C LYS A 525 11.27 10.01 13.73
N ILE A 526 11.24 8.69 13.56
CA ILE A 526 10.11 7.97 12.98
C ILE A 526 8.88 8.07 13.87
N LYS A 527 7.76 8.45 13.27
CA LYS A 527 6.45 8.59 13.89
C LYS A 527 5.47 7.51 13.45
N ASP A 528 5.43 7.20 12.16
CA ASP A 528 4.53 6.19 11.61
C ASP A 528 5.12 5.53 10.35
N VAL A 529 4.70 4.30 10.07
CA VAL A 529 5.16 3.52 8.92
C VAL A 529 4.00 2.77 8.29
N VAL A 530 3.83 2.85 6.97
CA VAL A 530 2.79 2.13 6.22
C VAL A 530 3.36 1.55 4.93
N TYR A 531 3.01 0.31 4.59
CA TYR A 531 3.36 -0.24 3.28
C TYR A 531 2.44 0.34 2.20
N ARG A 532 3.01 0.91 1.14
CA ARG A 532 2.27 1.28 -0.06
C ARG A 532 2.09 0.03 -0.93
N GLU A 533 0.92 -0.58 -0.82
CA GLU A 533 0.54 -1.77 -1.58
C GLU A 533 0.30 -1.44 -3.07
N ARG A 534 0.62 -2.40 -3.95
CA ARG A 534 0.29 -2.35 -5.38
C ARG A 534 -0.52 -3.57 -5.80
N ARG A 535 -1.41 -3.35 -6.75
CA ARG A 535 -2.33 -4.32 -7.35
C ARG A 535 -2.31 -4.21 -8.87
#